data_AF-A0A0U1E0E3-F1
#
_entry.id   AF-A0A0U1E0E3-F1
#
_cell.length_a   1.000
_cell.length_b   1.000
_cell.length_c   1.000
_cell.angle_alpha   90.00
_cell.angle_beta   90.00
_cell.angle_gamma   90.00
#
_symmetry.space_group_name_H-M   'P 1'
#
loop_
_entity.id
_entity.type
_entity.pdbx_description
1 polymer ?
#
loop_
_entity_poly.entity_id
_entity_poly.type
_entity_poly.pdbx_seq_one_letter_code
_entity_poly.pdbx_strand_id
1 'polypeptide(L)'
;MLVALTVLFGVGDAWHISPSSASAPAAQRADTGPKSKSMNLNARRDGMIRAITAQFGPAAANNLLDVRLTGSGSDYGTVLDPTNGDTTTVYINNGGDAFTTPSPRVRRKDSTFLATDIASTDLNAIVGKMVRQLESQGRLSKLDTLEIKRSGPGAPVILTGTFGSKTVDALPDGTVGEIFDPADFAVSFQKARDGLALAGIAPSDRVLTNFEIRGTHRATPTARPSEVQTNGGVMLDFQTGDRAGQIIVVPGELPEITDKSYNSGRQTFSFDDISQEAFETVRAQAMQRGALEPYEREAVDIWLTDREIDEHRLAIRIELAGVKEATGTYSLTGEFLAPGAI
;
A
#
# COMPACT_ATOMS: atom_id res chain seq x y z
N MET A 1 -42.42 -49.55 11.75
CA MET A 1 -41.61 -48.33 11.94
C MET A 1 -40.42 -48.46 11.01
N LEU A 2 -40.39 -47.65 9.96
CA LEU A 2 -39.46 -47.73 8.82
C LEU A 2 -38.55 -46.51 8.93
N VAL A 3 -37.23 -46.70 9.06
CA VAL A 3 -36.27 -45.63 8.80
C VAL A 3 -35.14 -46.25 8.00
N ALA A 4 -35.16 -45.96 6.70
CA ALA A 4 -34.03 -46.11 5.81
C ALA A 4 -33.06 -44.94 6.08
N LEU A 5 -31.78 -45.23 6.24
CA LEU A 5 -30.74 -44.21 6.18
C LEU A 5 -29.89 -44.48 4.94
N THR A 6 -30.21 -43.73 3.89
CA THR A 6 -29.39 -43.54 2.71
C THR A 6 -28.22 -42.65 3.10
N VAL A 7 -26.98 -43.09 2.88
CA VAL A 7 -25.82 -42.18 2.83
C VAL A 7 -25.32 -42.17 1.39
N LEU A 8 -25.57 -41.04 0.73
CA LEU A 8 -25.07 -40.69 -0.59
C LEU A 8 -23.60 -40.23 -0.49
N PHE A 9 -22.88 -40.49 -1.57
CA PHE A 9 -21.48 -40.20 -1.84
C PHE A 9 -21.06 -38.74 -1.63
N GLY A 10 -19.81 -38.55 -1.17
CA GLY A 10 -19.04 -37.33 -1.34
C GLY A 10 -17.59 -37.70 -1.67
N VAL A 11 -17.26 -37.70 -2.97
CA VAL A 11 -15.91 -37.91 -3.49
C VAL A 11 -15.09 -36.66 -3.15
N GLY A 12 -14.30 -36.73 -2.08
CA GLY A 12 -13.26 -35.75 -1.80
C GLY A 12 -11.96 -36.27 -2.38
N ASP A 13 -11.51 -35.70 -3.50
CA ASP A 13 -10.15 -35.89 -4.00
C ASP A 13 -9.17 -35.33 -2.96
N ALA A 14 -8.71 -36.22 -2.07
CA ALA A 14 -7.65 -35.97 -1.13
C ALA A 14 -6.33 -35.90 -1.91
N TRP A 15 -5.75 -34.70 -2.02
CA TRP A 15 -4.42 -34.55 -2.61
C TRP A 15 -3.38 -34.95 -1.57
N HIS A 16 -2.62 -36.00 -1.87
CA HIS A 16 -1.52 -36.46 -1.04
C HIS A 16 -0.25 -35.69 -1.39
N ILE A 17 0.27 -34.89 -0.44
CA ILE A 17 1.66 -34.45 -0.49
C ILE A 17 2.48 -35.60 0.09
N SER A 18 3.11 -36.38 -0.78
CA SER A 18 4.10 -37.37 -0.36
C SER A 18 5.40 -36.66 0.00
N PRO A 19 5.92 -36.76 1.24
CA PRO A 19 7.30 -36.44 1.50
C PRO A 19 8.16 -37.56 0.92
N SER A 20 8.45 -37.52 -0.38
CA SER A 20 9.43 -38.42 -0.97
C SER A 20 10.83 -37.92 -0.64
N SER A 21 11.41 -38.41 0.44
CA SER A 21 12.87 -38.49 0.58
C SER A 21 13.36 -39.62 -0.33
N ALA A 22 13.40 -39.37 -1.63
CA ALA A 22 14.02 -40.28 -2.59
C ALA A 22 15.26 -39.58 -3.17
N SER A 23 16.44 -40.13 -2.88
CA SER A 23 17.68 -39.77 -3.56
C SER A 23 17.48 -39.95 -5.06
N ALA A 24 17.52 -38.87 -5.82
CA ALA A 24 17.37 -38.91 -7.27
C ALA A 24 18.59 -39.62 -7.90
N PRO A 25 18.39 -40.56 -8.86
CA PRO A 25 19.45 -40.95 -9.76
C PRO A 25 19.79 -39.78 -10.69
N ALA A 26 21.08 -39.59 -10.96
CA ALA A 26 21.58 -38.52 -11.81
C ALA A 26 20.88 -38.51 -13.19
N ALA A 27 20.16 -37.44 -13.48
CA ALA A 27 19.56 -37.23 -14.80
C ALA A 27 20.65 -36.86 -15.82
N GLN A 28 20.60 -37.52 -16.98
CA GLN A 28 21.46 -37.28 -18.13
C GLN A 28 21.38 -35.82 -18.59
N ARG A 29 22.56 -35.24 -18.81
CA ARG A 29 22.78 -33.87 -19.30
C ARG A 29 22.24 -33.74 -20.72
N ALA A 30 21.05 -33.16 -20.87
CA ALA A 30 20.61 -32.63 -22.16
C ALA A 30 21.26 -31.26 -22.36
N ASP A 31 22.13 -31.20 -23.37
CA ASP A 31 22.86 -30.00 -23.77
C ASP A 31 21.88 -28.99 -24.39
N THR A 32 21.51 -27.96 -23.63
CA THR A 32 20.90 -26.74 -24.18
C THR A 32 21.62 -25.55 -23.56
N GLY A 33 22.29 -24.75 -24.39
CA GLY A 33 22.94 -23.51 -23.95
C GLY A 33 21.96 -22.57 -23.23
N PRO A 34 22.47 -21.53 -22.52
CA PRO A 34 21.65 -20.72 -21.64
C PRO A 34 20.55 -20.02 -22.43
N LYS A 35 19.33 -20.54 -22.37
CA LYS A 35 18.13 -19.83 -22.80
C LYS A 35 17.92 -18.72 -21.80
N SER A 36 18.32 -17.50 -22.13
CA SER A 36 18.03 -16.33 -21.29
C SER A 36 16.53 -16.30 -21.02
N LYS A 37 16.15 -16.36 -19.73
CA LYS A 37 14.76 -16.30 -19.30
C LYS A 37 14.10 -15.05 -19.87
N SER A 38 12.86 -15.18 -20.34
CA SER A 38 12.08 -14.05 -20.81
C SER A 38 11.93 -13.02 -19.68
N MET A 39 12.32 -11.77 -19.93
CA MET A 39 12.08 -10.66 -18.99
C MET A 39 10.63 -10.19 -19.00
N ASN A 40 9.79 -10.79 -19.84
CA ASN A 40 8.35 -10.54 -19.86
C ASN A 40 7.70 -11.03 -18.55
N LEU A 41 7.11 -10.11 -17.79
CA LEU A 41 6.55 -10.41 -16.47
C LEU A 41 5.35 -11.37 -16.53
N ASN A 42 4.50 -11.27 -17.56
CA ASN A 42 3.37 -12.18 -17.76
C ASN A 42 3.86 -13.62 -17.95
N ALA A 43 4.86 -13.84 -18.81
CA ALA A 43 5.44 -15.16 -19.04
C ALA A 43 6.10 -15.73 -17.78
N ARG A 44 6.70 -14.88 -16.94
CA ARG A 44 7.32 -15.27 -15.66
C ARG A 44 6.29 -15.66 -14.61
N ARG A 45 5.19 -14.90 -14.47
CA ARG A 45 4.03 -15.26 -13.65
C ARG A 45 3.48 -16.63 -14.08
N ASP A 46 3.25 -16.82 -15.37
CA ASP A 46 2.70 -18.08 -15.90
C ASP A 46 3.70 -19.25 -15.72
N GLY A 47 5.00 -18.97 -15.80
CA GLY A 47 6.06 -19.91 -15.45
C GLY A 47 5.99 -20.35 -13.98
N MET A 48 5.85 -19.39 -13.06
CA MET A 48 5.72 -19.66 -11.62
C MET A 48 4.48 -20.48 -11.29
N ILE A 49 3.31 -20.09 -11.82
CA ILE A 49 2.04 -20.82 -11.60
C ILE A 49 2.14 -22.26 -12.12
N ARG A 50 2.77 -22.47 -13.29
CA ARG A 50 3.01 -23.82 -13.83
C ARG A 50 3.97 -24.63 -12.96
N ALA A 51 5.04 -24.03 -12.45
CA ALA A 51 5.99 -24.73 -11.58
C ALA A 51 5.31 -25.17 -10.27
N ILE A 52 4.53 -24.29 -9.64
CA ILE A 52 3.70 -24.60 -8.47
C ILE A 52 2.74 -25.76 -8.76
N THR A 53 2.02 -25.67 -9.89
CA THR A 53 1.04 -26.69 -10.30
C THR A 53 1.70 -28.04 -10.57
N ALA A 54 2.88 -28.07 -11.19
CA ALA A 54 3.62 -29.29 -11.45
C ALA A 54 4.11 -29.97 -10.17
N GLN A 55 4.49 -29.17 -9.17
CA GLN A 55 5.06 -29.65 -7.92
C GLN A 55 4.00 -30.12 -6.91
N PHE A 56 2.87 -29.41 -6.83
CA PHE A 56 1.86 -29.60 -5.77
C PHE A 56 0.45 -29.94 -6.30
N GLY A 57 0.31 -30.06 -7.62
CA GLY A 57 -0.97 -30.31 -8.29
C GLY A 57 -1.78 -29.05 -8.58
N PRO A 58 -2.84 -29.14 -9.42
CA PRO A 58 -3.70 -28.02 -9.81
C PRO A 58 -4.35 -27.27 -8.66
N ALA A 59 -4.68 -27.94 -7.55
CA ALA A 59 -5.30 -27.30 -6.40
C ALA A 59 -4.39 -26.26 -5.72
N ALA A 60 -3.06 -26.38 -5.85
CA ALA A 60 -2.11 -25.43 -5.25
C ALA A 60 -2.18 -24.04 -5.90
N ALA A 61 -2.59 -23.95 -7.17
CA ALA A 61 -2.82 -22.67 -7.85
C ALA A 61 -3.96 -21.85 -7.20
N ASN A 62 -4.77 -22.46 -6.33
CA ASN A 62 -5.85 -21.80 -5.58
C ASN A 62 -5.44 -21.38 -4.16
N ASN A 63 -4.17 -21.56 -3.80
CA ASN A 63 -3.66 -21.32 -2.44
C ASN A 63 -2.35 -20.51 -2.47
N LEU A 64 -2.24 -19.56 -3.41
CA LEU A 64 -1.06 -18.70 -3.54
C LEU A 64 -1.06 -17.66 -2.42
N LEU A 65 0.06 -17.50 -1.71
CA LEU A 65 0.25 -16.47 -0.69
C LEU A 65 0.97 -15.25 -1.25
N ASP A 66 1.98 -15.47 -2.07
CA ASP A 66 2.69 -14.43 -2.80
C ASP A 66 3.25 -14.97 -4.12
N VAL A 67 3.40 -14.06 -5.08
CA VAL A 67 4.25 -14.25 -6.27
C VAL A 67 5.17 -13.02 -6.36
N ARG A 68 6.48 -13.24 -6.41
CA ARG A 68 7.48 -12.19 -6.48
C ARG A 68 8.38 -12.36 -7.69
N LEU A 69 8.40 -11.34 -8.55
CA LEU A 69 9.20 -11.29 -9.77
C LEU A 69 10.32 -10.27 -9.62
N THR A 70 11.58 -10.70 -9.61
CA THR A 70 12.72 -9.78 -9.37
C THR A 70 13.33 -9.24 -10.67
N GLY A 71 13.98 -8.08 -10.61
CA GLY A 71 14.72 -7.51 -11.74
C GLY A 71 15.90 -8.39 -12.19
N SER A 72 16.42 -9.25 -11.32
CA SER A 72 17.53 -10.17 -11.63
C SER A 72 17.12 -11.42 -12.40
N GLY A 73 15.81 -11.69 -12.53
CA GLY A 73 15.28 -12.90 -13.18
C GLY A 73 14.95 -14.04 -12.22
N SER A 74 15.32 -13.93 -10.94
CA SER A 74 15.03 -14.92 -9.90
C SER A 74 13.63 -14.73 -9.32
N ASP A 75 12.74 -15.69 -9.50
CA ASP A 75 11.33 -15.58 -9.10
C ASP A 75 11.01 -16.44 -7.90
N TYR A 76 10.04 -15.99 -7.11
CA TYR A 76 9.54 -16.69 -5.94
C TYR A 76 8.02 -16.78 -5.99
N GLY A 77 7.48 -17.86 -5.48
CA GLY A 77 6.06 -17.98 -5.21
C GLY A 77 5.86 -18.81 -3.96
N THR A 78 5.01 -18.37 -3.04
CA THR A 78 4.72 -19.12 -1.82
C THR A 78 3.32 -19.67 -1.89
N VAL A 79 3.17 -20.95 -1.54
CA VAL A 79 1.87 -21.62 -1.49
C VAL A 79 1.57 -22.14 -0.09
N LEU A 80 0.29 -22.14 0.25
CA LEU A 80 -0.26 -22.75 1.46
C LEU A 80 -0.72 -24.18 1.15
N ASP A 81 -0.34 -25.13 2.00
CA ASP A 81 -1.02 -26.41 2.12
C ASP A 81 -2.23 -26.23 3.07
N PRO A 82 -3.47 -26.29 2.56
CA PRO A 82 -4.65 -26.05 3.39
C PRO A 82 -4.97 -27.20 4.36
N THR A 83 -4.29 -28.35 4.26
CA THR A 83 -4.57 -29.51 5.12
C THR A 83 -3.90 -29.43 6.49
N ASN A 84 -2.71 -28.82 6.55
CA ASN A 84 -1.90 -28.66 7.76
C ASN A 84 -1.57 -27.18 8.07
N GLY A 85 -1.78 -26.28 7.11
CA GLY A 85 -1.48 -24.85 7.25
C GLY A 85 -0.03 -24.48 6.93
N ASP A 86 0.79 -25.44 6.50
CA ASP A 86 2.20 -25.25 6.19
C ASP A 86 2.38 -24.45 4.90
N THR A 87 3.52 -23.77 4.80
CA THR A 87 3.85 -22.96 3.63
C THR A 87 5.09 -23.50 2.94
N THR A 88 5.10 -23.48 1.61
CA THR A 88 6.27 -23.85 0.82
C THR A 88 6.55 -22.77 -0.21
N THR A 89 7.81 -22.32 -0.26
CA THR A 89 8.27 -21.38 -1.28
C THR A 89 8.84 -22.16 -2.46
N VAL A 90 8.33 -21.87 -3.65
CA VAL A 90 8.92 -22.24 -4.94
C VAL A 90 9.83 -21.12 -5.39
N TYR A 91 11.05 -21.47 -5.77
CA TYR A 91 12.06 -20.57 -6.29
C TYR A 91 12.40 -20.99 -7.71
N ILE A 92 12.36 -20.06 -8.67
CA ILE A 92 12.83 -20.28 -10.05
C ILE A 92 14.04 -19.38 -10.29
N ASN A 93 15.22 -19.97 -10.43
CA ASN A 93 16.44 -19.21 -10.68
C ASN A 93 16.43 -18.55 -12.08
N ASN A 94 17.43 -17.71 -12.36
CA ASN A 94 17.58 -17.07 -13.68
C ASN A 94 17.86 -18.09 -14.82
N GLY A 95 18.41 -19.27 -14.48
CA GLY A 95 18.59 -20.38 -15.43
C GLY A 95 17.30 -21.13 -15.77
N GLY A 96 16.21 -20.90 -15.04
CA GLY A 96 14.92 -21.56 -15.20
C GLY A 96 14.70 -22.80 -14.32
N ASP A 97 15.69 -23.19 -13.50
CA ASP A 97 15.54 -24.32 -12.59
C ASP A 97 14.64 -23.95 -11.41
N ALA A 98 13.74 -24.88 -11.05
CA ALA A 98 12.81 -24.72 -9.94
C ALA A 98 13.26 -25.51 -8.71
N PHE A 99 13.17 -24.89 -7.54
CA PHE A 99 13.50 -25.49 -6.24
C PHE A 99 12.38 -25.18 -5.25
N THR A 100 12.22 -26.04 -4.24
CA THR A 100 11.25 -25.82 -3.16
C THR A 100 11.96 -25.70 -1.83
N THR A 101 11.45 -24.84 -0.96
CA THR A 101 11.92 -24.73 0.42
C THR A 101 10.71 -24.63 1.34
N PRO A 102 10.52 -25.59 2.27
CA PRO A 102 9.50 -25.46 3.31
C PRO A 102 9.73 -24.21 4.16
N SER A 103 8.65 -23.54 4.51
CA SER A 103 8.65 -22.38 5.40
C SER A 103 7.94 -22.77 6.71
N PRO A 104 8.56 -22.55 7.88
CA PRO A 104 8.02 -22.96 9.18
C PRO A 104 6.85 -22.07 9.65
N ARG A 105 6.22 -21.31 8.75
CA ARG A 105 5.15 -20.37 9.06
C ARG A 105 3.81 -20.98 8.71
N VAL A 106 2.95 -21.13 9.72
CA VAL A 106 1.55 -21.46 9.52
C VAL A 106 0.81 -20.22 9.04
N ARG A 107 0.04 -20.35 7.96
CA ARG A 107 -0.82 -19.28 7.42
C ARG A 107 -2.26 -19.75 7.31
N ARG A 108 -3.17 -18.79 7.17
CA ARG A 108 -4.60 -19.06 7.01
C ARG A 108 -5.00 -18.93 5.54
N LYS A 109 -6.04 -19.68 5.16
CA LYS A 109 -6.56 -19.69 3.78
C LYS A 109 -7.06 -18.32 3.31
N ASP A 110 -7.61 -17.52 4.21
CA ASP A 110 -8.04 -16.14 3.93
C ASP A 110 -6.89 -15.21 3.47
N SER A 111 -5.64 -15.60 3.69
CA SER A 111 -4.46 -14.88 3.23
C SER A 111 -4.04 -15.27 1.80
N THR A 112 -4.68 -16.28 1.21
CA THR A 112 -4.35 -16.78 -0.14
C THR A 112 -5.18 -16.13 -1.24
N PHE A 113 -4.67 -16.12 -2.46
CA PHE A 113 -5.38 -15.74 -3.66
C PHE A 113 -5.30 -16.84 -4.73
N LEU A 114 -6.19 -16.77 -5.71
CA LEU A 114 -6.26 -17.72 -6.81
C LEU A 114 -5.34 -17.26 -7.94
N ALA A 115 -4.70 -18.20 -8.64
CA ALA A 115 -3.98 -17.91 -9.87
C ALA A 115 -4.85 -17.17 -10.90
N THR A 116 -6.16 -17.48 -10.94
CA THR A 116 -7.13 -16.81 -11.80
C THR A 116 -7.35 -15.34 -11.46
N ASP A 117 -7.11 -14.91 -10.22
CA ASP A 117 -7.25 -13.52 -9.79
C ASP A 117 -6.24 -12.60 -10.50
N ILE A 118 -5.14 -13.19 -11.01
CA ILE A 118 -4.03 -12.46 -11.64
C ILE A 118 -3.70 -12.96 -13.05
N ALA A 119 -4.42 -13.95 -13.58
CA ALA A 119 -4.08 -14.61 -14.85
C ALA A 119 -4.27 -13.69 -16.06
N SER A 120 -5.32 -12.87 -16.07
CA SER A 120 -5.62 -11.92 -17.14
C SER A 120 -4.90 -10.58 -17.00
N THR A 121 -4.25 -10.34 -15.85
CA THR A 121 -3.54 -9.09 -15.58
C THR A 121 -2.34 -8.93 -16.51
N ASP A 122 -2.22 -7.79 -17.18
CA ASP A 122 -1.01 -7.46 -17.95
C ASP A 122 0.01 -6.76 -17.04
N LEU A 123 0.88 -7.56 -16.41
CA LEU A 123 1.91 -7.10 -15.48
C LEU A 123 2.90 -6.15 -16.16
N ASN A 124 3.23 -6.38 -17.44
CA ASN A 124 4.14 -5.49 -18.17
C ASN A 124 3.51 -4.12 -18.40
N ALA A 125 2.23 -4.08 -18.75
CA ALA A 125 1.51 -2.82 -18.93
C ALA A 125 1.38 -2.04 -17.62
N ILE A 126 1.09 -2.73 -16.50
CA ILE A 126 1.02 -2.12 -15.16
C ILE A 126 2.37 -1.53 -14.75
N VAL A 127 3.45 -2.32 -14.82
CA VAL A 127 4.80 -1.81 -14.51
C VAL A 127 5.18 -0.66 -15.44
N GLY A 128 4.80 -0.73 -16.72
CA GLY A 128 4.98 0.39 -17.65
C GLY A 128 4.24 1.66 -17.23
N LYS A 129 3.05 1.56 -16.62
CA LYS A 129 2.35 2.72 -16.04
C LYS A 129 3.08 3.26 -14.80
N MET A 130 3.52 2.39 -13.90
CA MET A 130 4.30 2.78 -12.70
C MET A 130 5.56 3.55 -13.09
N VAL A 131 6.34 3.02 -14.05
CA VAL A 131 7.56 3.67 -14.55
C VAL A 131 7.25 5.04 -15.15
N ARG A 132 6.21 5.17 -15.98
CA ARG A 132 5.83 6.47 -16.57
C ARG A 132 5.48 7.52 -15.50
N GLN A 133 4.82 7.13 -14.41
CA GLN A 133 4.55 8.06 -13.31
C GLN A 133 5.84 8.52 -12.64
N LEU A 134 6.78 7.61 -12.36
CA LEU A 134 8.09 7.97 -11.78
C LEU A 134 8.92 8.86 -12.73
N GLU A 135 8.92 8.55 -14.03
CA GLU A 135 9.62 9.33 -15.05
C GLU A 135 9.08 10.75 -15.17
N SER A 136 7.75 10.93 -15.04
CA SER A 136 7.12 12.26 -15.05
C SER A 136 7.60 13.16 -13.91
N GLN A 137 8.15 12.57 -12.84
CA GLN A 137 8.75 13.25 -11.70
C GLN A 137 10.28 13.35 -11.80
N GLY A 138 10.83 13.16 -13.00
CA GLY A 138 12.27 13.23 -13.26
C GLY A 138 13.06 12.02 -12.75
N ARG A 139 12.41 10.90 -12.44
CA ARG A 139 13.05 9.71 -11.86
C ARG A 139 13.05 8.57 -12.86
N LEU A 140 14.24 8.21 -13.36
CA LEU A 140 14.43 6.98 -14.11
C LEU A 140 14.72 5.85 -13.12
N SER A 141 13.88 4.83 -13.08
CA SER A 141 14.12 3.67 -12.22
C SER A 141 13.66 2.39 -12.89
N LYS A 142 14.53 1.38 -12.86
CA LYS A 142 14.19 0.03 -13.31
C LYS A 142 13.45 -0.69 -12.19
N LEU A 143 12.57 -1.61 -12.58
CA LEU A 143 11.89 -2.48 -11.62
C LEU A 143 12.93 -3.38 -10.94
N ASP A 144 13.03 -3.28 -9.61
CA ASP A 144 13.83 -4.17 -8.79
C ASP A 144 13.04 -5.41 -8.40
N THR A 145 11.76 -5.25 -8.08
CA THR A 145 10.86 -6.35 -7.71
C THR A 145 9.41 -5.96 -7.98
N LEU A 146 8.61 -6.89 -8.51
CA LEU A 146 7.16 -6.84 -8.49
C LEU A 146 6.66 -7.93 -7.55
N GLU A 147 6.01 -7.55 -6.46
CA GLU A 147 5.37 -8.45 -5.52
C GLU A 147 3.85 -8.45 -5.73
N ILE A 148 3.24 -9.64 -5.68
CA ILE A 148 1.80 -9.84 -5.82
C ILE A 148 1.33 -10.63 -4.61
N LYS A 149 0.50 -10.03 -3.76
CA LYS A 149 -0.02 -10.65 -2.54
C LYS A 149 -1.31 -9.97 -2.08
N ARG A 150 -2.03 -10.54 -1.13
CA ARG A 150 -3.07 -9.79 -0.40
C ARG A 150 -2.43 -8.85 0.61
N SER A 151 -2.99 -7.64 0.76
CA SER A 151 -2.56 -6.68 1.79
C SER A 151 -2.87 -7.18 3.22
N GLY A 152 -3.85 -8.07 3.35
CA GLY A 152 -4.20 -8.76 4.59
C GLY A 152 -5.19 -9.89 4.35
N PRO A 153 -5.54 -10.66 5.41
CA PRO A 153 -6.57 -11.69 5.34
C PRO A 153 -7.89 -11.15 4.77
N GLY A 154 -8.40 -11.76 3.70
CA GLY A 154 -9.64 -11.35 3.02
C GLY A 154 -9.55 -10.07 2.20
N ALA A 155 -8.45 -9.31 2.29
CA ALA A 155 -8.27 -8.07 1.55
C ALA A 155 -7.91 -8.32 0.07
N PRO A 156 -8.12 -7.36 -0.84
CA PRO A 156 -7.79 -7.51 -2.26
C PRO A 156 -6.34 -7.91 -2.54
N VAL A 157 -6.10 -8.51 -3.72
CA VAL A 157 -4.75 -8.73 -4.23
C VAL A 157 -4.18 -7.39 -4.70
N ILE A 158 -2.98 -7.06 -4.22
CA ILE A 158 -2.23 -5.85 -4.57
C ILE A 158 -0.95 -6.28 -5.30
N LEU A 159 -0.56 -5.46 -6.27
CA LEU A 159 0.71 -5.55 -6.96
C LEU A 159 1.61 -4.39 -6.51
N THR A 160 2.71 -4.68 -5.83
CA THR A 160 3.66 -3.67 -5.36
C THR A 160 4.94 -3.74 -6.18
N GLY A 161 5.21 -2.71 -6.96
CA GLY A 161 6.46 -2.52 -7.70
C GLY A 161 7.48 -1.74 -6.87
N THR A 162 8.68 -2.26 -6.71
CA THR A 162 9.81 -1.59 -6.06
C THR A 162 10.80 -1.06 -7.10
N PHE A 163 11.19 0.19 -6.93
CA PHE A 163 12.06 0.97 -7.82
C PHE A 163 13.07 1.76 -6.97
N GLY A 164 14.21 1.14 -6.64
CA GLY A 164 15.17 1.67 -5.68
C GLY A 164 14.57 1.80 -4.28
N SER A 165 14.47 3.03 -3.78
CA SER A 165 13.86 3.34 -2.48
C SER A 165 12.36 3.64 -2.54
N LYS A 166 11.73 3.46 -3.71
CA LYS A 166 10.32 3.79 -3.93
C LYS A 166 9.50 2.54 -4.19
N THR A 167 8.25 2.59 -3.76
CA THR A 167 7.24 1.57 -4.02
C THR A 167 6.05 2.22 -4.71
N VAL A 168 5.43 1.47 -5.63
CA VAL A 168 4.19 1.86 -6.29
C VAL A 168 3.25 0.68 -6.28
N ASP A 169 2.06 0.85 -5.74
CA ASP A 169 1.01 -0.15 -5.68
C ASP A 169 0.09 -0.09 -6.89
N ALA A 170 -0.54 -1.21 -7.19
CA ALA A 170 -1.52 -1.34 -8.24
C ALA A 170 -2.52 -2.46 -7.94
N LEU A 171 -3.66 -2.38 -8.62
CA LEU A 171 -4.67 -3.44 -8.64
C LEU A 171 -4.54 -4.29 -9.91
N PRO A 172 -5.01 -5.55 -9.87
CA PRO A 172 -5.02 -6.43 -11.05
C PRO A 172 -5.79 -5.89 -12.25
N ASP A 173 -6.69 -4.91 -12.06
CA ASP A 173 -7.44 -4.22 -13.12
C ASP A 173 -6.62 -3.14 -13.85
N GLY A 174 -5.40 -2.86 -13.37
CA GLY A 174 -4.48 -1.89 -13.94
C GLY A 174 -4.60 -0.48 -13.40
N THR A 175 -5.36 -0.26 -12.33
CA THR A 175 -5.29 0.93 -11.46
C THR A 175 -3.93 0.98 -10.78
N VAL A 176 -3.29 2.15 -10.76
CA VAL A 176 -1.95 2.36 -10.19
C VAL A 176 -2.03 3.51 -9.20
N GLY A 177 -1.45 3.32 -8.01
CA GLY A 177 -1.31 4.36 -6.99
C GLY A 177 -0.55 5.55 -7.55
N GLU A 178 -1.06 6.76 -7.30
CA GLU A 178 -0.55 7.96 -7.94
C GLU A 178 0.66 8.52 -7.21
N ILE A 179 1.71 8.85 -7.96
CA ILE A 179 2.85 9.61 -7.44
C ILE A 179 2.53 11.11 -7.47
N PHE A 180 2.62 11.76 -6.32
CA PHE A 180 2.49 13.21 -6.17
C PHE A 180 3.40 13.73 -5.07
N ASP A 181 3.61 15.03 -5.01
CA ASP A 181 4.27 15.70 -3.89
C ASP A 181 3.22 16.21 -2.90
N PRO A 182 3.15 15.70 -1.66
CA PRO A 182 2.21 16.20 -0.66
C PRO A 182 2.44 17.67 -0.30
N ALA A 183 3.66 18.21 -0.48
CA ALA A 183 3.93 19.62 -0.25
C ALA A 183 3.33 20.56 -1.31
N ASP A 184 2.81 20.01 -2.43
CA ASP A 184 1.90 20.73 -3.31
C ASP A 184 0.49 20.69 -2.70
N PHE A 185 0.10 21.77 -2.02
CA PHE A 185 -1.19 21.85 -1.35
C PHE A 185 -2.37 21.83 -2.32
N ALA A 186 -2.19 22.26 -3.58
CA ALA A 186 -3.27 22.13 -4.56
C ALA A 186 -3.59 20.67 -4.83
N VAL A 187 -2.55 19.86 -5.04
CA VAL A 187 -2.69 18.41 -5.26
C VAL A 187 -3.19 17.73 -4.00
N SER A 188 -2.63 18.04 -2.83
CA SER A 188 -3.06 17.43 -1.56
C SER A 188 -4.53 17.72 -1.22
N PHE A 189 -5.01 18.95 -1.44
CA PHE A 189 -6.43 19.26 -1.27
C PHE A 189 -7.30 18.50 -2.27
N GLN A 190 -6.85 18.31 -3.52
CA GLN A 190 -7.58 17.50 -4.48
C GLN A 190 -7.63 16.03 -4.04
N LYS A 191 -6.53 15.46 -3.57
CA LYS A 191 -6.48 14.08 -3.03
C LYS A 191 -7.39 13.90 -1.82
N ALA A 192 -7.47 14.90 -0.95
CA ALA A 192 -8.42 14.88 0.15
C ALA A 192 -9.88 14.82 -0.34
N ARG A 193 -10.26 15.64 -1.34
CA ARG A 193 -11.61 15.61 -1.93
C ARG A 193 -11.92 14.27 -2.58
N ASP A 194 -10.99 13.73 -3.37
CA ASP A 194 -11.15 12.44 -4.03
C ASP A 194 -11.32 11.32 -2.98
N GLY A 195 -10.53 11.35 -1.91
CA GLY A 195 -10.65 10.42 -0.78
C GLY A 195 -11.99 10.53 -0.05
N LEU A 196 -12.49 11.74 0.20
CA LEU A 196 -13.81 11.96 0.79
C LEU A 196 -14.93 11.40 -0.09
N ALA A 197 -14.85 11.63 -1.40
CA ALA A 197 -15.81 11.09 -2.35
C ALA A 197 -15.81 9.56 -2.36
N LEU A 198 -14.65 8.92 -2.29
CA LEU A 198 -14.52 7.46 -2.16
C LEU A 198 -15.12 6.94 -0.85
N ALA A 199 -15.04 7.71 0.23
CA ALA A 199 -15.66 7.40 1.52
C ALA A 199 -17.17 7.72 1.59
N GLY A 200 -17.75 8.29 0.52
CA GLY A 200 -19.15 8.74 0.48
C GLY A 200 -19.45 9.93 1.38
N ILE A 201 -18.45 10.79 1.64
CA ILE A 201 -18.57 12.01 2.44
C ILE A 201 -18.55 13.21 1.50
N ALA A 202 -19.52 14.11 1.62
CA ALA A 202 -19.49 15.38 0.89
C ALA A 202 -18.52 16.37 1.56
N PRO A 203 -17.80 17.21 0.80
CA PRO A 203 -16.91 18.23 1.38
C PRO A 203 -17.60 19.18 2.37
N SER A 204 -18.91 19.41 2.20
CA SER A 204 -19.75 20.22 3.08
C SER A 204 -20.14 19.54 4.39
N ASP A 205 -19.94 18.23 4.53
CA ASP A 205 -20.32 17.47 5.72
C ASP A 205 -19.41 17.83 6.90
N ARG A 206 -19.99 18.28 8.02
CA ARG A 206 -19.24 18.62 9.25
C ARG A 206 -18.87 17.38 10.05
N VAL A 207 -18.03 16.53 9.47
CA VAL A 207 -17.65 15.22 10.03
C VAL A 207 -16.16 15.06 10.24
N LEU A 208 -15.32 15.98 9.74
CA LEU A 208 -13.87 15.88 9.90
C LEU A 208 -13.45 16.28 11.30
N THR A 209 -12.50 15.54 11.84
CA THR A 209 -11.87 15.81 13.15
C THR A 209 -10.37 16.08 13.01
N ASN A 210 -9.77 15.65 11.90
CA ASN A 210 -8.38 15.90 11.55
C ASN A 210 -8.23 16.04 10.04
N PHE A 211 -7.37 16.95 9.61
CA PHE A 211 -6.83 17.00 8.26
C PHE A 211 -5.33 17.27 8.35
N GLU A 212 -4.51 16.43 7.75
CA GLU A 212 -3.05 16.49 7.84
C GLU A 212 -2.43 16.31 6.46
N ILE A 213 -1.42 17.13 6.17
CA ILE A 213 -0.58 17.05 4.98
C ILE A 213 0.86 17.00 5.46
N ARG A 214 1.55 15.92 5.10
CA ARG A 214 2.95 15.73 5.44
C ARG A 214 3.79 15.52 4.18
N GLY A 215 4.79 16.37 3.99
CA GLY A 215 5.76 16.30 2.90
C GLY A 215 6.61 15.03 2.95
N THR A 216 7.28 14.74 1.82
CA THR A 216 8.20 13.59 1.70
C THR A 216 9.67 14.00 1.76
N HIS A 217 9.96 15.29 1.94
CA HIS A 217 11.31 15.80 2.01
C HIS A 217 12.03 15.22 3.24
N ARG A 218 13.33 14.93 3.12
CA ARG A 218 14.12 14.26 4.19
C ARG A 218 14.18 15.04 5.51
N ALA A 219 14.03 16.36 5.45
CA ALA A 219 14.02 17.24 6.61
C ALA A 219 12.61 17.50 7.16
N THR A 220 11.57 16.85 6.60
CA THR A 220 10.21 16.99 7.08
C THR A 220 10.15 16.48 8.53
N PRO A 221 9.67 17.31 9.47
CA PRO A 221 9.57 16.90 10.86
C PRO A 221 8.59 15.75 11.05
N THR A 222 8.65 15.16 12.24
CA THR A 222 7.63 14.26 12.75
C THR A 222 6.98 14.97 13.92
N ALA A 223 5.99 15.81 13.64
CA ALA A 223 5.36 16.60 14.69
C ALA A 223 4.51 15.73 15.62
N ARG A 224 3.94 14.65 15.08
CA ARG A 224 3.02 13.75 15.78
C ARG A 224 3.02 12.33 15.21
N PRO A 225 2.58 11.33 15.99
CA PRO A 225 2.22 10.03 15.46
C PRO A 225 1.03 10.14 14.50
N SER A 226 1.20 9.64 13.28
CA SER A 226 0.16 9.52 12.25
C SER A 226 0.53 8.43 11.25
N GLU A 227 -0.43 7.95 10.44
CA GLU A 227 -0.15 6.92 9.42
C GLU A 227 0.72 7.45 8.27
N VAL A 228 0.74 8.77 8.06
CA VAL A 228 1.59 9.44 7.07
C VAL A 228 2.96 9.85 7.61
N GLN A 229 3.26 9.54 8.88
CA GLN A 229 4.52 9.88 9.55
C GLN A 229 5.75 9.32 8.82
N THR A 230 5.66 8.15 8.20
CA THR A 230 6.85 7.54 7.57
C THR A 230 6.95 7.95 6.10
N ASN A 231 5.85 7.83 5.35
CA ASN A 231 5.88 7.95 3.90
C ASN A 231 5.45 9.33 3.38
N GLY A 232 4.94 10.20 4.26
CA GLY A 232 4.27 11.44 3.86
C GLY A 232 2.93 11.15 3.18
N GLY A 233 2.15 12.19 2.90
CA GLY A 233 0.85 12.06 2.25
C GLY A 233 -0.19 12.98 2.85
N VAL A 234 -1.45 12.60 2.62
CA VAL A 234 -2.64 13.29 3.09
C VAL A 234 -3.44 12.35 3.97
N MET A 235 -3.88 12.83 5.12
CA MET A 235 -4.67 12.05 6.07
C MET A 235 -5.87 12.86 6.55
N LEU A 236 -7.04 12.22 6.59
CA LEU A 236 -8.25 12.77 7.19
C LEU A 236 -8.80 11.80 8.23
N ASP A 237 -9.18 12.30 9.39
CA ASP A 237 -10.01 11.54 10.33
C ASP A 237 -11.43 12.08 10.26
N PHE A 238 -12.42 11.19 10.16
CA PHE A 238 -13.83 11.55 10.10
C PHE A 238 -14.65 10.81 11.16
N GLN A 239 -15.76 11.42 11.53
CA GLN A 239 -16.73 10.88 12.46
C GLN A 239 -18.14 11.34 12.08
N THR A 240 -18.99 10.39 11.73
CA THR A 240 -20.43 10.51 11.60
C THR A 240 -21.11 9.98 12.88
N GLY A 241 -22.42 10.17 13.04
CA GLY A 241 -23.12 9.71 14.23
C GLY A 241 -23.02 8.20 14.51
N ASP A 242 -22.88 7.40 13.46
CA ASP A 242 -22.85 5.94 13.46
C ASP A 242 -21.49 5.33 13.08
N ARG A 243 -20.55 6.16 12.61
CA ARG A 243 -19.31 5.68 11.98
C ARG A 243 -18.15 6.61 12.32
N ALA A 244 -16.96 6.07 12.53
CA ALA A 244 -15.73 6.86 12.56
C ALA A 244 -14.72 6.17 11.67
N GLY A 245 -13.71 6.89 11.22
CA GLY A 245 -12.75 6.31 10.31
C GLY A 245 -11.66 7.26 9.89
N GLN A 246 -10.83 6.78 8.97
CA GLN A 246 -9.69 7.49 8.47
C GLN A 246 -9.55 7.27 6.96
N ILE A 247 -9.12 8.32 6.28
CA ILE A 247 -8.77 8.32 4.86
C ILE A 247 -7.28 8.63 4.78
N ILE A 248 -6.52 7.77 4.09
CA ILE A 248 -5.08 7.89 3.94
C ILE A 248 -4.76 7.87 2.45
N VAL A 249 -3.99 8.86 2.00
CA VAL A 249 -3.50 8.93 0.62
C VAL A 249 -2.00 9.17 0.65
N VAL A 250 -1.23 8.13 0.34
CA VAL A 250 0.24 8.16 0.30
C VAL A 250 0.72 8.13 -1.15
N PRO A 251 1.73 8.93 -1.54
CA PRO A 251 2.28 8.88 -2.89
C PRO A 251 2.75 7.49 -3.29
N GLY A 252 2.19 6.97 -4.39
CA GLY A 252 2.47 5.65 -4.93
C GLY A 252 1.64 4.53 -4.34
N GLU A 253 0.87 4.76 -3.27
CA GLU A 253 -0.03 3.77 -2.69
C GLU A 253 -1.45 3.96 -3.22
N LEU A 254 -2.30 2.94 -3.05
CA LEU A 254 -3.74 3.08 -3.32
C LEU A 254 -4.40 3.79 -2.13
N PRO A 255 -5.38 4.69 -2.33
CA PRO A 255 -6.10 5.32 -1.24
C PRO A 255 -6.72 4.28 -0.30
N GLU A 256 -6.50 4.45 1.01
CA GLU A 256 -7.04 3.56 2.03
C GLU A 256 -8.13 4.28 2.83
N ILE A 257 -9.24 3.59 3.05
CA ILE A 257 -10.35 4.04 3.89
C ILE A 257 -10.59 2.96 4.94
N THR A 258 -10.45 3.32 6.21
CA THR A 258 -10.66 2.41 7.33
C THR A 258 -11.76 2.91 8.24
N ASP A 259 -12.63 2.01 8.66
CA ASP A 259 -13.60 2.29 9.72
C ASP A 259 -12.96 2.02 11.08
N LYS A 260 -13.10 2.99 11.99
CA LYS A 260 -12.67 2.92 13.38
C LYS A 260 -13.90 2.91 14.29
N SER A 261 -13.84 2.11 15.34
CA SER A 261 -14.92 1.97 16.33
C SER A 261 -14.90 3.03 17.44
N TYR A 262 -13.98 4.00 17.38
CA TYR A 262 -13.79 5.00 18.43
C TYR A 262 -14.27 6.38 18.01
N ASN A 263 -15.12 6.97 18.85
CA ASN A 263 -15.59 8.35 18.76
C ASN A 263 -14.75 9.20 19.72
N SER A 264 -14.12 10.26 19.21
CA SER A 264 -13.15 11.05 19.97
C SER A 264 -13.74 12.25 20.70
N GLY A 265 -15.04 12.53 20.58
CA GLY A 265 -15.69 13.71 21.17
C GLY A 265 -15.16 15.06 20.66
N ARG A 266 -14.23 15.05 19.69
CA ARG A 266 -13.60 16.23 19.10
C ARG A 266 -14.62 17.09 18.35
N GLN A 267 -14.38 18.39 18.35
CA GLN A 267 -15.11 19.32 17.49
C GLN A 267 -14.92 18.93 16.02
N THR A 268 -16.04 18.80 15.30
CA THR A 268 -16.02 18.50 13.87
C THR A 268 -16.06 19.78 13.02
N PHE A 269 -15.47 19.68 11.83
CA PHE A 269 -15.52 20.70 10.79
C PHE A 269 -15.82 20.05 9.43
N SER A 270 -16.23 20.86 8.46
CA SER A 270 -16.38 20.43 7.06
C SER A 270 -15.11 20.73 6.29
N PHE A 271 -14.84 19.98 5.22
CA PHE A 271 -13.70 20.27 4.35
C PHE A 271 -13.83 21.64 3.67
N ASP A 272 -15.07 22.11 3.44
CA ASP A 272 -15.33 23.46 2.91
C ASP A 272 -15.06 24.59 3.92
N ASP A 273 -14.94 24.29 5.23
CA ASP A 273 -14.54 25.28 6.25
C ASP A 273 -13.05 25.64 6.16
N ILE A 274 -12.24 24.90 5.39
CA ILE A 274 -10.82 25.15 5.17
C ILE A 274 -10.51 25.52 3.72
N SER A 275 -9.45 26.30 3.53
CA SER A 275 -8.99 26.68 2.19
C SER A 275 -7.53 26.37 1.98
N GLN A 276 -7.21 25.97 0.75
CA GLN A 276 -5.83 25.82 0.29
C GLN A 276 -5.04 27.13 0.46
N GLU A 277 -5.67 28.27 0.19
CA GLU A 277 -5.06 29.59 0.33
C GLU A 277 -4.62 29.87 1.77
N ALA A 278 -5.45 29.55 2.77
CA ALA A 278 -5.07 29.69 4.17
C ALA A 278 -3.85 28.81 4.51
N PHE A 279 -3.82 27.56 4.04
CA PHE A 279 -2.67 26.66 4.26
C PHE A 279 -1.38 27.20 3.61
N GLU A 280 -1.48 27.78 2.41
CA GLU A 280 -0.34 28.41 1.75
C GLU A 280 0.15 29.66 2.49
N THR A 281 -0.77 30.50 2.96
CA THR A 281 -0.45 31.68 3.76
C THR A 281 0.18 31.31 5.10
N VAL A 282 -0.29 30.24 5.75
CA VAL A 282 0.33 29.67 6.96
C VAL A 282 1.77 29.23 6.67
N ARG A 283 1.99 28.47 5.60
CA ARG A 283 3.33 28.03 5.18
C ARG A 283 4.26 29.21 4.91
N ALA A 284 3.79 30.22 4.18
CA ALA A 284 4.60 31.40 3.86
C ALA A 284 5.01 32.18 5.13
N GLN A 285 4.08 32.37 6.07
CA GLN A 285 4.38 33.01 7.36
C GLN A 285 5.36 32.20 8.19
N ALA A 286 5.18 30.87 8.24
CA ALA A 286 6.07 29.97 8.98
C ALA A 286 7.50 29.98 8.39
N MET A 287 7.65 29.96 7.06
CA MET A 287 8.93 30.14 6.40
C MET A 287 9.60 31.48 6.75
N GLN A 288 8.83 32.58 6.74
CA GLN A 288 9.33 33.90 7.08
C GLN A 288 9.80 33.97 8.54
N ARG A 289 9.01 33.42 9.48
CA ARG A 289 9.36 33.39 10.90
C ARG A 289 10.59 32.54 11.20
N GLY A 290 10.74 31.41 10.49
CA GLY A 290 11.90 30.52 10.60
C GLY A 290 13.13 30.97 9.81
N ALA A 291 13.03 32.06 9.04
CA ALA A 291 14.05 32.48 8.08
C ALA A 291 14.52 31.33 7.15
N LEU A 292 13.56 30.52 6.69
CA LEU A 292 13.82 29.33 5.88
C LEU A 292 14.14 29.68 4.43
N GLU A 293 15.00 28.87 3.83
CA GLU A 293 15.35 28.97 2.42
C GLU A 293 14.22 28.38 1.54
N PRO A 294 14.09 28.81 0.27
CA PRO A 294 13.03 28.32 -0.62
C PRO A 294 12.98 26.80 -0.79
N TYR A 295 14.13 26.11 -0.75
CA TYR A 295 14.20 24.66 -0.89
C TYR A 295 13.70 23.90 0.35
N GLU A 296 13.48 24.57 1.48
CA GLU A 296 12.98 23.98 2.72
C GLU A 296 11.44 24.00 2.78
N ARG A 297 10.79 24.67 1.82
CA ARG A 297 9.33 24.77 1.69
C ARG A 297 8.61 23.43 1.66
N GLU A 298 9.26 22.40 1.13
CA GLU A 298 8.70 21.05 0.98
C GLU A 298 8.83 20.21 2.26
N ALA A 299 9.63 20.65 3.24
CA ALA A 299 9.86 19.97 4.51
C ALA A 299 8.73 20.26 5.52
N VAL A 300 7.48 20.09 5.10
CA VAL A 300 6.29 20.54 5.82
C VAL A 300 5.51 19.42 6.47
N ASP A 301 5.12 19.65 7.72
CA ASP A 301 4.07 18.90 8.41
C ASP A 301 3.02 19.94 8.85
N ILE A 302 1.85 19.93 8.23
CA ILE A 302 0.76 20.89 8.50
C ILE A 302 -0.54 20.14 8.75
N TRP A 303 -1.25 20.50 9.81
CA TRP A 303 -2.48 19.83 10.17
C TRP A 303 -3.51 20.76 10.81
N LEU A 304 -4.77 20.40 10.69
CA LEU A 304 -5.90 20.97 11.39
C LEU A 304 -6.53 19.88 12.24
N THR A 305 -6.65 20.11 13.54
CA THR A 305 -7.35 19.22 14.47
C THR A 305 -7.91 20.03 15.62
N ASP A 306 -8.96 19.52 16.25
CA ASP A 306 -9.36 19.96 17.59
C ASP A 306 -8.41 19.39 18.64
N ARG A 307 -7.96 20.25 19.55
CA ARG A 307 -7.26 19.86 20.78
C ARG A 307 -7.91 20.56 21.97
N GLU A 308 -8.64 19.79 22.78
CA GLU A 308 -9.45 20.35 23.87
C GLU A 308 -8.64 21.08 24.94
N ILE A 309 -7.37 20.71 25.11
CA ILE A 309 -6.46 21.24 26.13
C ILE A 309 -5.92 22.63 25.71
N ASP A 310 -6.01 22.97 24.42
CA ASP A 310 -5.44 24.20 23.88
C ASP A 310 -6.46 25.33 23.82
N GLU A 311 -5.98 26.56 24.09
CA GLU A 311 -6.79 27.79 23.97
C GLU A 311 -7.36 27.95 22.55
N HIS A 312 -6.61 27.48 21.56
CA HIS A 312 -6.98 27.46 20.15
C HIS A 312 -7.37 26.05 19.72
N ARG A 313 -8.49 25.56 20.28
CA ARG A 313 -9.07 24.23 20.06
C ARG A 313 -8.92 23.73 18.62
N LEU A 314 -9.71 24.30 17.70
CA LEU A 314 -9.66 24.00 16.26
C LEU A 314 -8.78 25.04 15.55
N ALA A 315 -7.57 24.65 15.20
CA ALA A 315 -6.56 25.55 14.62
C ALA A 315 -5.62 24.81 13.65
N ILE A 316 -5.14 25.54 12.64
CA ILE A 316 -4.11 25.06 11.72
C ILE A 316 -2.76 25.13 12.45
N ARG A 317 -1.99 24.06 12.40
CA ARG A 317 -0.69 23.94 13.06
C ARG A 317 0.32 23.48 12.03
N ILE A 318 1.53 24.02 12.10
CA ILE A 318 2.58 23.73 11.13
C ILE A 318 3.93 23.58 11.82
N GLU A 319 4.71 22.61 11.36
CA GLU A 319 6.14 22.49 11.56
C GLU A 319 6.84 22.44 10.20
N LEU A 320 7.98 23.15 10.08
CA LEU A 320 8.77 23.20 8.85
C LEU A 320 10.24 22.94 9.14
N ALA A 321 10.84 22.01 8.38
CA ALA A 321 12.27 21.70 8.36
C ALA A 321 12.89 21.36 9.73
N GLY A 322 12.08 21.09 10.76
CA GLY A 322 12.54 20.92 12.14
C GLY A 322 13.00 22.22 12.82
N VAL A 323 12.68 23.39 12.26
CA VAL A 323 13.05 24.69 12.82
C VAL A 323 11.97 25.19 13.77
N LYS A 324 12.33 25.36 15.04
CA LYS A 324 11.41 25.73 16.13
C LYS A 324 10.72 27.08 15.88
N GLU A 325 11.45 28.03 15.31
CA GLU A 325 10.97 29.37 14.99
C GLU A 325 9.94 29.35 13.85
N ALA A 326 9.98 28.33 12.99
CA ALA A 326 8.99 28.12 11.94
C ALA A 326 7.71 27.46 12.46
N THR A 327 7.74 26.82 13.63
CA THR A 327 6.57 26.18 14.24
C THR A 327 5.54 27.22 14.71
N GLY A 328 4.26 26.99 14.45
CA GLY A 328 3.19 27.89 14.90
C GLY A 328 1.78 27.32 14.82
N THR A 329 0.88 27.97 15.56
CA THR A 329 -0.57 27.74 15.58
C THR A 329 -1.28 28.95 14.96
N TYR A 330 -2.25 28.68 14.10
CA TYR A 330 -2.92 29.64 13.22
C TYR A 330 -4.43 29.42 13.20
N SER A 331 -5.20 30.47 12.94
CA SER A 331 -6.64 30.38 12.73
C SER A 331 -6.96 29.62 11.43
N LEU A 332 -8.24 29.28 11.21
CA LEU A 332 -8.70 28.68 9.96
C LEU A 332 -8.53 29.61 8.74
N THR A 333 -8.46 30.93 8.97
CA THR A 333 -8.20 31.94 7.93
C THR A 333 -6.71 32.17 7.71
N GLY A 334 -5.84 31.49 8.46
CA GLY A 334 -4.38 31.58 8.34
C GLY A 334 -3.75 32.73 9.14
N GLU A 335 -4.48 33.34 10.08
CA GLU A 335 -3.92 34.35 10.97
C GLU A 335 -3.06 33.69 12.06
N PHE A 336 -1.88 34.24 12.33
CA PHE A 336 -1.00 33.74 13.38
C PHE A 336 -1.61 33.95 14.77
N LEU A 337 -1.68 32.89 15.57
CA LEU A 337 -2.24 32.91 16.93
C LEU A 337 -1.16 32.79 18.00
N ALA A 338 -0.28 31.78 17.87
CA ALA A 338 0.73 31.48 18.88
C ALA A 338 1.99 30.81 18.29
N PRO A 339 3.17 31.02 18.91
CA PRO A 339 4.35 30.23 18.59
C PRO A 339 4.20 28.78 19.09
N GLY A 340 4.83 27.84 18.39
CA GLY A 340 4.70 26.41 18.71
C GLY A 340 3.42 25.80 18.12
N ALA A 341 3.38 24.47 18.06
CA ALA A 341 2.24 23.71 17.53
C ALA A 341 1.42 23.16 18.70
N ILE A 342 0.96 24.08 19.55
CA ILE A 342 0.02 23.83 20.64
C ILE A 342 -1.38 23.82 20.06
#